data_AF-A0A2P2FSA5-F1
#
_entry.id   AF-A0A2P2FSA5-F1
#
_cell.length_a   1.000
_cell.length_b   1.000
_cell.length_c   1.000
_cell.angle_alpha   90.00
_cell.angle_beta   90.00
_cell.angle_gamma   90.00
#
_symmetry.space_group_name_H-M   'P 1'
#
loop_
_entity.id
_entity.type
_entity.pdbx_description
1 polymer ?
#
loop_
_entity_poly.entity_id
_entity_poly.type
_entity_poly.pdbx_seq_one_letter_code
_entity_poly.pdbx_strand_id
1 'polypeptide(L)'
;MTFESEYARMCEQTNQMLREESIAVARRVLLATDQQYLARGYGVQAHGFRRLRDALADQLLNLLTASRRASTSFADADLPVAIRSDSHGDSWVDPGADAIGQLAAALARAATMLVGTTPSDFTDESTGEWATGVLNAVRTAAEKVIKVA
;
A
#
# COMPACT_ATOMS: atom_id res chain seq x y z
N MET A 1 -26.27 -16.86 20.00
CA MET A 1 -25.16 -16.18 19.31
C MET A 1 -24.07 -17.25 19.15
N THR A 2 -23.68 -17.59 17.93
CA THR A 2 -22.69 -18.65 17.67
C THR A 2 -21.30 -18.04 17.56
N PHE A 3 -20.27 -18.80 17.93
CA PHE A 3 -18.85 -18.42 17.79
C PHE A 3 -18.53 -17.86 16.39
N GLU A 4 -19.10 -18.47 15.34
CA GLU A 4 -18.95 -18.06 13.94
C GLU A 4 -19.48 -16.66 13.66
N SER A 5 -20.64 -16.29 14.22
CA SER A 5 -21.26 -14.98 14.03
C SER A 5 -20.47 -13.86 14.72
N GLU A 6 -19.87 -14.16 15.87
CA GLU A 6 -19.03 -13.22 16.61
C GLU A 6 -17.68 -13.05 15.92
N TYR A 7 -17.10 -14.16 15.43
CA TYR A 7 -15.88 -14.17 14.64
C TYR A 7 -16.02 -13.34 13.35
N ALA A 8 -17.08 -13.56 12.56
CA ALA A 8 -17.32 -12.83 11.33
C ALA A 8 -17.42 -11.30 11.58
N ARG A 9 -18.09 -10.90 12.67
CA ARG A 9 -18.21 -9.49 13.08
C ARG A 9 -16.86 -8.89 13.46
N MET A 10 -16.02 -9.62 14.21
CA MET A 10 -14.68 -9.15 14.61
C MET A 10 -13.73 -9.02 13.41
N CYS A 11 -13.78 -9.98 12.47
CA CYS A 11 -13.06 -9.88 11.19
C CYS A 11 -13.48 -8.66 10.39
N GLU A 12 -14.79 -8.40 10.28
CA GLU A 12 -15.30 -7.25 9.55
C GLU A 12 -14.84 -5.92 10.16
N GLN A 13 -14.93 -5.77 11.48
CA GLN A 13 -14.48 -4.56 12.18
C GLN A 13 -12.97 -4.33 12.02
N THR A 14 -12.16 -5.38 12.16
CA THR A 14 -10.70 -5.26 12.04
C THR A 14 -10.26 -4.98 10.60
N ASN A 15 -10.89 -5.63 9.63
CA ASN A 15 -10.63 -5.38 8.21
C ASN A 15 -11.04 -3.95 7.82
N GLN A 16 -12.13 -3.43 8.39
CA GLN A 16 -12.55 -2.04 8.18
C GLN A 16 -11.52 -1.04 8.72
N MET A 17 -11.02 -1.24 9.96
CA MET A 17 -9.98 -0.38 10.52
C MET A 17 -8.71 -0.38 9.67
N LEU A 18 -8.23 -1.57 9.28
CA LEU A 18 -7.05 -1.71 8.42
C LEU A 18 -7.25 -1.02 7.06
N ARG A 19 -8.45 -1.12 6.50
CA ARG A 19 -8.83 -0.50 5.23
C ARG A 19 -8.82 1.03 5.32
N GLU A 20 -9.40 1.61 6.36
CA GLU A 20 -9.38 3.06 6.58
C GLU A 20 -7.96 3.62 6.71
N GLU A 21 -7.09 2.97 7.48
CA GLU A 21 -5.68 3.36 7.60
C GLU A 21 -4.96 3.24 6.25
N SER A 22 -5.24 2.18 5.49
CA SER A 22 -4.61 1.93 4.18
C SER A 22 -5.06 2.93 3.11
N ILE A 23 -6.31 3.42 3.14
CA ILE A 23 -6.78 4.51 2.27
C ILE A 23 -5.99 5.79 2.56
N ALA A 24 -5.75 6.11 3.84
CA ALA A 24 -4.97 7.28 4.22
C ALA A 24 -3.52 7.19 3.73
N VAL A 25 -2.94 5.99 3.71
CA VAL A 25 -1.63 5.73 3.08
C VAL A 25 -1.73 5.90 1.56
N ALA A 26 -2.70 5.26 0.91
CA ALA A 26 -2.89 5.34 -0.54
C ALA A 26 -3.03 6.79 -1.04
N ARG A 27 -3.80 7.63 -0.35
CA ARG A 27 -3.94 9.06 -0.68
C ARG A 27 -2.61 9.82 -0.58
N ARG A 28 -1.80 9.54 0.46
CA ARG A 28 -0.47 10.14 0.63
C ARG A 28 0.50 9.70 -0.46
N VAL A 29 0.42 8.44 -0.87
CA VAL A 29 1.19 7.90 -2.00
C VAL A 29 0.86 8.65 -3.29
N LEU A 30 -0.43 8.81 -3.61
CA LEU A 30 -0.86 9.54 -4.82
C LEU A 30 -0.31 10.98 -4.84
N LEU A 31 -0.43 11.69 -3.73
CA LEU A 31 0.11 13.05 -3.60
C LEU A 31 1.63 13.10 -3.81
N ALA A 32 2.37 12.15 -3.22
CA ALA A 32 3.82 12.07 -3.35
C ALA A 32 4.24 11.76 -4.80
N THR A 33 3.54 10.87 -5.50
CA THR A 33 3.83 10.53 -6.89
C THR A 33 3.47 11.67 -7.85
N ASP A 34 2.35 12.37 -7.64
CA ASP A 34 1.92 13.48 -8.49
C ASP A 34 2.84 14.70 -8.36
N GLN A 35 3.28 15.03 -7.15
CA GLN A 35 4.26 16.11 -6.92
C GLN A 35 5.58 15.88 -7.66
N GLN A 36 6.01 14.62 -7.78
CA GLN A 36 7.24 14.26 -8.48
C GLN A 36 7.08 14.27 -9.99
N TYR A 37 5.91 13.86 -10.49
CA TYR A 37 5.57 13.99 -11.90
C TYR A 37 5.67 15.46 -12.35
N LEU A 38 5.13 16.38 -11.54
CA LEU A 38 5.22 17.82 -11.79
C LEU A 38 6.65 18.35 -11.70
N ALA A 39 7.43 17.95 -10.68
CA ALA A 39 8.82 18.40 -10.50
C ALA A 39 9.76 17.99 -11.66
N ARG A 40 9.47 16.85 -12.33
CA ARG A 40 10.23 16.37 -13.49
C ARG A 40 10.09 17.30 -14.70
N GLY A 41 8.95 17.98 -14.85
CA GLY A 41 8.71 18.99 -15.88
C GLY A 41 9.52 20.30 -15.68
N TYR A 42 10.05 20.54 -14.48
CA TYR A 42 10.77 21.77 -14.13
C TYR A 42 12.28 21.57 -13.90
N GLY A 43 12.85 20.39 -14.22
CA GLY A 43 14.31 20.17 -14.21
C GLY A 43 14.94 19.93 -12.83
N VAL A 44 14.17 19.65 -11.77
CA VAL A 44 14.69 19.41 -10.41
C VAL A 44 14.95 17.92 -10.18
N GLN A 45 16.02 17.37 -10.76
CA GLN A 45 16.13 15.90 -10.91
C GLN A 45 16.77 15.15 -9.74
N ALA A 46 17.84 15.62 -9.09
CA ALA A 46 18.57 14.79 -8.12
C ALA A 46 17.93 14.68 -6.72
N HIS A 47 17.45 15.79 -6.17
CA HIS A 47 16.87 15.81 -4.82
C HIS A 47 15.42 15.33 -4.77
N GLY A 48 14.71 15.34 -5.91
CA GLY A 48 13.32 14.89 -6.02
C GLY A 48 13.19 13.39 -5.77
N PHE A 49 13.98 12.55 -6.45
CA PHE A 49 13.87 11.10 -6.35
C PHE A 49 14.25 10.54 -4.98
N ARG A 50 15.26 11.12 -4.32
CA ARG A 50 15.63 10.69 -2.95
C ARG A 50 14.49 10.97 -1.96
N ARG A 51 13.86 12.15 -2.06
CA ARG A 51 12.68 12.50 -1.24
C ARG A 51 11.48 11.61 -1.55
N LEU A 52 11.26 11.28 -2.82
CA LEU A 52 10.19 10.35 -3.21
C LEU A 52 10.41 8.96 -2.61
N ARG A 53 11.62 8.41 -2.75
CA ARG A 53 12.00 7.12 -2.16
C ARG A 53 11.72 7.09 -0.66
N ASP A 54 12.20 8.10 0.06
CA ASP A 54 12.05 8.18 1.51
C ASP A 54 10.56 8.28 1.87
N ALA A 55 9.79 9.10 1.15
CA ALA A 55 8.34 9.20 1.35
C ALA A 55 7.60 7.88 1.07
N LEU A 56 7.97 7.13 0.03
CA LEU A 56 7.38 5.83 -0.29
C LEU A 56 7.75 4.76 0.75
N ALA A 57 8.99 4.78 1.25
CA ALA A 57 9.44 3.91 2.33
C ALA A 57 8.68 4.20 3.64
N ASP A 58 8.49 5.48 3.98
CA ASP A 58 7.67 5.89 5.13
C ASP A 58 6.21 5.43 4.97
N GLN A 59 5.65 5.51 3.77
CA GLN A 59 4.29 5.02 3.49
C GLN A 59 4.21 3.49 3.63
N LEU A 60 5.22 2.74 3.18
CA LEU A 60 5.28 1.30 3.39
C LEU A 60 5.35 0.94 4.88
N LEU A 61 6.20 1.64 5.65
CA LEU A 61 6.31 1.43 7.09
C LEU A 61 5.00 1.73 7.82
N ASN A 62 4.30 2.80 7.42
CA ASN A 62 2.97 3.11 7.94
C ASN A 62 1.96 1.99 7.65
N LEU A 63 1.97 1.44 6.43
CA LEU A 63 1.09 0.34 6.04
C LEU A 63 1.38 -0.96 6.82
N LEU A 64 2.66 -1.29 7.01
CA LEU A 64 3.09 -2.43 7.81
C LEU A 64 2.72 -2.25 9.29
N THR A 65 2.81 -1.02 9.80
CA THR A 65 2.38 -0.69 11.16
C THR A 65 0.87 -0.83 11.32
N ALA A 66 0.08 -0.36 10.36
CA ALA A 66 -1.38 -0.54 10.32
C ALA A 66 -1.74 -2.03 10.31
N SER A 67 -1.08 -2.81 9.44
CA SER A 67 -1.26 -4.25 9.33
C SER A 67 -0.92 -4.97 10.64
N ARG A 68 0.18 -4.56 11.29
CA ARG A 68 0.57 -5.09 12.60
C ARG A 68 -0.46 -4.76 13.68
N ARG A 69 -0.97 -3.52 13.74
CA ARG A 69 -2.01 -3.12 14.70
C ARG A 69 -3.27 -3.95 14.53
N ALA A 70 -3.75 -4.09 13.29
CA ALA A 70 -4.88 -4.92 12.94
C ALA A 70 -4.65 -6.39 13.35
N SER A 71 -3.44 -6.90 13.15
CA SER A 71 -3.08 -8.26 13.60
C SER A 71 -3.02 -8.39 15.13
N THR A 72 -2.53 -7.38 15.85
CA THR A 72 -2.47 -7.42 17.32
C THR A 72 -3.82 -7.24 18.00
N SER A 73 -4.74 -6.45 17.43
CA SER A 73 -6.14 -6.41 17.91
C SER A 73 -6.84 -7.76 17.74
N PHE A 74 -6.31 -8.62 16.87
CA PHE A 74 -6.77 -9.98 16.66
C PHE A 74 -6.03 -11.03 17.51
N ALA A 75 -4.88 -10.69 18.12
CA ALA A 75 -4.09 -11.65 18.91
C ALA A 75 -4.79 -12.10 20.21
N ASP A 76 -5.76 -11.32 20.70
CA ASP A 76 -6.66 -11.77 21.77
C ASP A 76 -7.68 -12.83 21.30
N ALA A 77 -7.71 -13.13 19.98
CA ALA A 77 -8.62 -14.06 19.33
C ALA A 77 -7.94 -14.82 18.17
N ASP A 78 -6.78 -15.46 18.36
CA ASP A 78 -6.16 -16.59 17.60
C ASP A 78 -6.51 -16.84 16.10
N LEU A 79 -6.80 -15.82 15.27
CA LEU A 79 -7.28 -16.01 13.89
C LEU A 79 -6.76 -14.90 12.92
N PRO A 80 -6.76 -15.14 11.60
CA PRO A 80 -6.08 -14.26 10.63
C PRO A 80 -6.92 -13.06 10.19
N VAL A 81 -6.32 -11.86 10.27
CA VAL A 81 -6.81 -10.66 9.57
C VAL A 81 -6.81 -10.94 8.06
N ALA A 82 -7.75 -10.33 7.31
CA ALA A 82 -8.01 -10.52 5.88
C ALA A 82 -8.88 -11.71 5.48
N ILE A 83 -9.26 -12.59 6.40
CA ILE A 83 -10.17 -13.70 6.10
C ILE A 83 -11.59 -13.35 6.55
N ARG A 84 -12.55 -13.43 5.64
CA ARG A 84 -13.98 -13.43 5.97
C ARG A 84 -14.49 -14.87 5.91
N SER A 85 -15.39 -15.20 6.82
CA SER A 85 -16.17 -16.44 6.79
C SER A 85 -17.64 -16.10 6.61
N ASP A 86 -18.37 -16.81 5.76
CA ASP A 86 -19.84 -16.73 5.77
C ASP A 86 -20.45 -17.55 6.92
N SER A 87 -21.79 -17.55 6.96
CA SER A 87 -22.60 -18.35 7.89
C SER A 87 -22.53 -19.86 7.64
N HIS A 88 -21.84 -20.32 6.59
CA HIS A 88 -21.66 -21.73 6.24
C HIS A 88 -20.22 -22.20 6.48
N GLY A 89 -19.32 -21.32 6.92
CA GLY A 89 -17.92 -21.64 7.23
C GLY A 89 -16.96 -21.50 6.05
N ASP A 90 -17.42 -21.01 4.89
CA ASP A 90 -16.56 -20.80 3.73
C ASP A 90 -15.68 -19.57 3.96
N SER A 91 -14.37 -19.77 3.91
CA SER A 91 -13.37 -18.72 4.13
C SER A 91 -12.84 -18.16 2.82
N TRP A 92 -12.90 -16.83 2.65
CA TRP A 92 -12.29 -16.14 1.50
C TRP A 92 -11.48 -14.92 1.93
N VAL A 93 -10.56 -14.52 1.06
CA VAL A 93 -9.75 -13.32 1.25
C VAL A 93 -10.59 -12.09 0.96
N ASP A 94 -10.59 -11.12 1.88
CA ASP A 94 -11.24 -9.82 1.67
C ASP A 94 -10.58 -9.10 0.47
N PRO A 95 -11.35 -8.66 -0.55
CA PRO A 95 -10.80 -7.95 -1.70
C PRO A 95 -10.04 -6.66 -1.33
N GLY A 96 -10.41 -6.02 -0.21
CA GLY A 96 -9.69 -4.89 0.35
C GLY A 96 -8.31 -5.28 0.84
N ALA A 97 -8.20 -6.38 1.58
CA ALA A 97 -6.91 -6.88 2.04
C ALA A 97 -5.98 -7.31 0.89
N ASP A 98 -6.50 -7.93 -0.17
CA ASP A 98 -5.73 -8.21 -1.40
C ASP A 98 -5.18 -6.92 -2.03
N ALA A 99 -6.01 -5.87 -2.17
CA ALA A 99 -5.57 -4.58 -2.70
C ALA A 99 -4.49 -3.92 -1.82
N ILE A 100 -4.64 -4.01 -0.49
CA ILE A 100 -3.66 -3.50 0.47
C ILE A 100 -2.32 -4.23 0.34
N GLY A 101 -2.35 -5.55 0.20
CA GLY A 101 -1.15 -6.36 -0.07
C GLY A 101 -0.45 -5.97 -1.38
N GLN A 102 -1.22 -5.70 -2.44
CA GLN A 102 -0.68 -5.22 -3.71
C GLN A 102 -0.04 -3.83 -3.59
N LEU A 103 -0.64 -2.92 -2.81
CA LEU A 103 -0.04 -1.61 -2.51
C LEU A 103 1.27 -1.77 -1.73
N ALA A 104 1.31 -2.63 -0.72
CA ALA A 104 2.54 -2.93 0.04
C ALA A 104 3.67 -3.41 -0.87
N ALA A 105 3.37 -4.38 -1.75
CA ALA A 105 4.32 -4.93 -2.69
C ALA A 105 4.81 -3.89 -3.70
N ALA A 106 3.92 -3.04 -4.21
CA ALA A 106 4.28 -1.96 -5.13
C ALA A 106 5.19 -0.92 -4.44
N LEU A 107 4.87 -0.51 -3.21
CA LEU A 107 5.69 0.42 -2.44
C LEU A 107 7.07 -0.15 -2.11
N ALA A 108 7.15 -1.42 -1.71
CA ALA A 108 8.42 -2.08 -1.43
C ALA A 108 9.32 -2.17 -2.68
N ARG A 109 8.75 -2.51 -3.83
CA ARG A 109 9.46 -2.51 -5.12
C ARG A 109 9.96 -1.10 -5.44
N ALA A 110 9.09 -0.09 -5.37
CA ALA A 110 9.46 1.29 -5.66
C ALA A 110 10.55 1.82 -4.73
N ALA A 111 10.45 1.58 -3.42
CA ALA A 111 11.47 1.97 -2.45
C ALA A 111 12.81 1.28 -2.75
N THR A 112 12.81 -0.03 -2.96
CA THR A 112 14.04 -0.81 -3.26
C THR A 112 14.70 -0.35 -4.55
N MET A 113 13.91 -0.10 -5.59
CA MET A 113 14.42 0.30 -6.90
C MET A 113 15.01 1.71 -6.87
N LEU A 114 14.42 2.63 -6.10
CA LEU A 114 14.94 3.98 -5.92
C LEU A 114 16.15 4.04 -4.96
N VAL A 115 16.47 2.97 -4.21
CA VAL A 115 17.70 2.90 -3.40
C VAL A 115 18.96 2.77 -4.26
N GLY A 116 18.85 2.18 -5.46
CA GLY A 116 19.99 1.88 -6.34
C GLY A 116 20.21 2.86 -7.50
N THR A 117 19.29 3.78 -7.78
CA THR A 117 19.39 4.67 -8.94
C THR A 117 20.09 5.98 -8.58
N THR A 118 21.11 6.35 -9.34
CA THR A 118 21.72 7.68 -9.25
C THR A 118 20.94 8.68 -10.11
N PRO A 119 20.93 9.98 -9.78
CA PRO A 119 20.23 10.99 -10.56
C PRO A 119 20.60 11.03 -12.05
N SER A 120 21.86 10.70 -12.38
CA SER A 120 22.36 10.60 -13.75
C SER A 120 21.70 9.47 -14.54
N ASP A 121 21.30 8.39 -13.88
CA ASP A 121 20.68 7.23 -14.55
C ASP A 121 19.29 7.58 -15.08
N PHE A 122 18.60 8.57 -14.50
CA PHE A 122 17.27 9.02 -14.95
C PHE A 122 17.30 9.89 -16.21
N THR A 123 18.48 10.27 -16.69
CA THR A 123 18.66 10.98 -17.96
C THR A 123 18.74 10.03 -19.16
N ASP A 124 18.95 8.74 -18.92
CA ASP A 124 18.78 7.68 -19.90
C ASP A 124 17.27 7.45 -20.13
N GLU A 125 16.83 7.54 -21.39
CA GLU A 125 15.43 7.32 -21.79
C GLU A 125 14.89 5.98 -21.28
N SER A 126 15.73 4.93 -21.28
CA SER A 126 15.32 3.58 -20.88
C SER A 126 15.04 3.47 -19.38
N THR A 127 15.90 4.04 -18.54
CA THR A 127 15.73 4.11 -17.08
C THR A 127 14.58 5.05 -16.71
N GLY A 128 14.40 6.11 -17.48
CA GLY A 128 13.33 7.09 -17.29
C GLY A 128 11.93 6.53 -17.51
N GLU A 129 11.72 5.75 -18.57
CA GLU A 129 10.46 5.03 -18.84
C GLU A 129 10.19 3.96 -17.78
N TRP A 130 11.22 3.20 -17.39
CA TRP A 130 11.09 2.13 -16.42
C TRP A 130 10.67 2.64 -15.03
N ALA A 131 11.33 3.71 -14.54
CA ALA A 131 10.94 4.31 -13.26
C ALA A 131 9.51 4.87 -13.29
N THR A 132 9.08 5.38 -14.44
CA THR A 132 7.69 5.81 -14.65
C THR A 132 6.73 4.63 -14.55
N GLY A 133 7.09 3.46 -15.10
CA GLY A 133 6.32 2.22 -14.95
C GLY A 133 6.15 1.78 -13.49
N VAL A 134 7.21 1.85 -12.69
CA VAL A 134 7.17 1.50 -11.26
C VAL A 134 6.27 2.46 -10.47
N LEU A 135 6.39 3.77 -10.71
CA LEU A 135 5.53 4.76 -10.06
C LEU A 135 4.07 4.66 -10.51
N ASN A 136 3.82 4.32 -11.77
CA ASN A 136 2.48 4.02 -12.25
C ASN A 136 1.89 2.79 -11.56
N ALA A 137 2.67 1.73 -11.35
CA ALA A 137 2.21 0.55 -10.61
C ALA A 137 1.82 0.89 -9.16
N VAL A 138 2.62 1.73 -8.49
CA VAL A 138 2.30 2.24 -7.15
C VAL A 138 1.00 3.05 -7.15
N ARG A 139 0.83 3.95 -8.13
CA ARG A 139 -0.39 4.74 -8.31
C ARG A 139 -1.62 3.86 -8.56
N THR A 140 -1.53 2.90 -9.47
CA THR A 140 -2.61 1.95 -9.77
C THR A 140 -2.98 1.12 -8.55
N ALA A 141 -1.99 0.66 -7.76
CA ALA A 141 -2.26 -0.07 -6.53
C ALA A 141 -2.94 0.81 -5.47
N ALA A 142 -2.51 2.07 -5.33
CA ALA A 142 -3.15 3.03 -4.43
C ALA A 142 -4.60 3.33 -4.83
N GLU A 143 -4.86 3.53 -6.13
CA GLU A 143 -6.22 3.69 -6.65
C GLU A 143 -7.09 2.45 -6.41
N LYS A 144 -6.52 1.25 -6.56
CA LYS A 144 -7.24 0.00 -6.28
C LYS A 144 -7.69 -0.05 -4.83
N VAL A 145 -6.80 0.28 -3.87
CA VAL A 145 -7.15 0.37 -2.43
C VAL A 145 -8.30 1.35 -2.19
N ILE A 146 -8.30 2.50 -2.87
CA ILE A 146 -9.39 3.49 -2.73
C ILE A 146 -10.72 2.98 -3.33
N LYS A 147 -10.67 2.24 -4.45
CA LYS A 147 -11.87 1.76 -5.15
C LYS A 147 -12.57 0.59 -4.45
N VAL A 148 -11.81 -0.27 -3.79
CA VAL A 148 -12.34 -1.44 -3.08
C VAL A 148 -12.70 -1.14 -1.62
N ALA A 149 -12.44 0.08 -1.17
CA ALA A 149 -12.74 0.52 0.18
C ALA A 149 -14.23 0.80 0.37
#